data_AF-A0A5C0WLF6-F1
#
_entry.id   AF-A0A5C0WLF6-F1
#
_cell.length_a   1.000
_cell.length_b   1.000
_cell.length_c   1.000
_cell.angle_alpha   90.00
_cell.angle_beta   90.00
_cell.angle_gamma   90.00
#
_symmetry.space_group_name_H-M   'P 1'
#
loop_
_entity.id
_entity.type
_entity.pdbx_description
1 polymer ?
#
loop_
_entity_poly.entity_id
_entity_poly.type
_entity_poly.pdbx_seq_one_letter_code
_entity_poly.pdbx_strand_id
1 'polypeptide(L)'
;MWEFIKENIAVIAAGLSFITAVLSATIAFITNIRHKDRDRFYQNAEENLYKLIEPMYFKMNNIKNIKDDHHKVESIRKFLNTYNPEKINVSKLGNRKLINTFIETHSAYSHYRIEFDDRSLKLLLRKIASLEYFLEKEYWKLFEAIYKDHNYFKKTVSMNYLFRFFYRISIFIESTFFAVSWIIFIFMLIVIYDEYRDGTIWVDELQEKLLILLYCLVFSLFMLSMSVIINLAIADDTKQKKTISDYLTLGITSLWKKGAVKRRERKKEKAIRKEERARAASIEESD
;
A
#
# COMPACT_ATOMS: atom_id res chain seq x y z
N MET A 1 32.91 -40.17 1.93
CA MET A 1 31.84 -39.25 1.45
C MET A 1 31.26 -39.67 0.09
N TRP A 2 32.09 -39.90 -0.94
CA TRP A 2 31.62 -40.33 -2.27
C TRP A 2 30.99 -41.73 -2.32
N GLU A 3 31.53 -42.69 -1.56
CA GLU A 3 30.96 -44.05 -1.46
C GLU A 3 29.61 -44.06 -0.73
N PHE A 4 29.47 -43.26 0.34
CA PHE A 4 28.20 -43.08 1.06
C PHE A 4 27.10 -42.49 0.19
N ILE A 5 27.45 -41.54 -0.70
CA ILE A 5 26.53 -40.98 -1.69
C ILE A 5 26.16 -42.04 -2.74
N LYS A 6 27.10 -42.86 -3.20
CA LYS A 6 26.85 -43.97 -4.14
C LYS A 6 25.89 -45.02 -3.58
N GLU A 7 26.09 -45.44 -2.33
CA GLU A 7 25.24 -46.45 -1.68
C GLU A 7 23.82 -45.94 -1.39
N ASN A 8 23.68 -44.63 -1.12
CA ASN A 8 22.40 -44.03 -0.75
C ASN A 8 21.74 -43.21 -1.88
N ILE A 9 22.30 -43.19 -3.09
CA ILE A 9 21.81 -42.35 -4.21
C ILE A 9 20.33 -42.61 -4.52
N ALA A 10 19.88 -43.85 -4.44
CA ALA A 10 18.48 -44.22 -4.71
C ALA A 10 17.53 -43.67 -3.63
N VAL A 11 17.95 -43.73 -2.35
CA VAL A 11 17.18 -43.21 -1.21
C VAL A 11 17.16 -41.68 -1.23
N ILE A 12 18.29 -41.04 -1.54
CA ILE A 12 18.40 -39.59 -1.68
C ILE A 12 17.55 -39.11 -2.88
N ALA A 13 17.60 -39.79 -4.02
CA ALA A 13 16.80 -39.46 -5.19
C ALA A 13 15.30 -39.67 -4.93
N ALA A 14 14.90 -40.73 -4.24
CA ALA A 14 13.52 -40.96 -3.84
C ALA A 14 13.03 -39.90 -2.84
N GLY A 15 13.85 -39.52 -1.86
CA GLY A 15 13.58 -38.43 -0.93
C GLY A 15 13.42 -37.08 -1.64
N LEU A 16 14.32 -36.75 -2.56
CA LEU A 16 14.20 -35.54 -3.39
C LEU A 16 12.94 -35.57 -4.26
N SER A 17 12.62 -36.70 -4.87
CA SER A 17 11.42 -36.87 -5.71
C SER A 17 10.13 -36.70 -4.91
N PHE A 18 10.10 -37.24 -3.69
CA PHE A 18 8.98 -37.04 -2.78
C PHE A 18 8.85 -35.59 -2.32
N ILE A 19 9.96 -34.95 -1.91
CA ILE A 19 9.98 -33.54 -1.49
C ILE A 19 9.52 -32.63 -2.65
N THR A 20 10.02 -32.87 -3.86
CA THR A 20 9.62 -32.11 -5.06
C THR A 20 8.16 -32.31 -5.41
N ALA A 21 7.63 -33.54 -5.30
CA ALA A 21 6.21 -33.81 -5.52
C ALA A 21 5.33 -33.09 -4.49
N VAL A 22 5.69 -33.14 -3.20
CA VAL A 22 4.95 -32.46 -2.12
C VAL A 22 5.01 -30.94 -2.28
N LEU A 23 6.18 -30.38 -2.60
CA LEU A 23 6.35 -28.95 -2.86
C LEU A 23 5.54 -28.51 -4.08
N SER A 24 5.58 -29.27 -5.17
CA SER A 24 4.81 -28.99 -6.39
C SER A 24 3.30 -28.99 -6.11
N ALA A 25 2.80 -30.01 -5.40
CA ALA A 25 1.39 -30.09 -5.00
C ALA A 25 0.98 -28.93 -4.09
N THR A 26 1.83 -28.56 -3.13
CA THR A 26 1.59 -27.45 -2.21
C THR A 26 1.57 -26.10 -2.95
N ILE A 27 2.53 -25.87 -3.85
CA ILE A 27 2.59 -24.67 -4.70
C ILE A 27 1.34 -24.60 -5.58
N ALA A 28 0.98 -25.71 -6.25
CA ALA A 28 -0.22 -25.77 -7.09
C ALA A 28 -1.49 -25.48 -6.30
N PHE A 29 -1.64 -26.05 -5.10
CA PHE A 29 -2.79 -25.83 -4.22
C PHE A 29 -2.90 -24.37 -3.78
N ILE A 30 -1.82 -23.79 -3.26
CA ILE A 30 -1.78 -22.38 -2.82
C ILE A 30 -2.06 -21.44 -4.00
N THR A 31 -1.48 -21.74 -5.17
CA THR A 31 -1.65 -20.92 -6.37
C THR A 31 -3.09 -20.97 -6.87
N ASN A 32 -3.72 -22.14 -6.87
CA ASN A 32 -5.10 -22.32 -7.35
C ASN A 32 -6.12 -21.62 -6.44
N ILE A 33 -6.00 -21.78 -5.11
CA ILE A 33 -6.88 -21.09 -4.15
C ILE A 33 -6.73 -19.58 -4.27
N ARG A 34 -5.49 -19.09 -4.28
CA ARG A 34 -5.22 -17.65 -4.43
C ARG A 34 -5.77 -17.09 -5.73
N HIS A 35 -5.69 -17.84 -6.83
CA HIS A 35 -6.28 -17.45 -8.09
C HIS A 35 -7.80 -17.31 -7.98
N LYS A 36 -8.48 -18.33 -7.46
CA LYS A 36 -9.95 -18.35 -7.34
C LYS A 36 -10.48 -17.23 -6.44
N ASP A 37 -9.83 -16.99 -5.30
CA ASP A 37 -10.22 -15.91 -4.38
C ASP A 37 -10.00 -14.53 -5.00
N ARG A 38 -8.89 -14.37 -5.74
CA ARG A 38 -8.57 -13.12 -6.44
C ARG A 38 -9.57 -12.84 -7.57
N ASP A 39 -9.93 -13.85 -8.36
CA ASP A 39 -10.88 -13.70 -9.46
C ASP A 39 -12.28 -13.35 -8.91
N ARG A 40 -12.70 -13.99 -7.81
CA ARG A 40 -13.93 -13.64 -7.10
C ARG A 40 -13.90 -12.22 -6.54
N PHE A 41 -12.77 -11.79 -5.99
CA PHE A 41 -12.58 -10.41 -5.52
C PHE A 41 -12.74 -9.42 -6.66
N TYR A 42 -12.10 -9.64 -7.80
CA TYR A 42 -12.19 -8.73 -8.96
C TYR A 42 -13.59 -8.67 -9.52
N GLN A 43 -14.29 -9.80 -9.69
CA GLN A 43 -15.69 -9.81 -10.14
C GLN A 43 -16.60 -9.02 -9.20
N ASN A 44 -16.45 -9.19 -7.89
CA ASN A 44 -17.24 -8.45 -6.91
C ASN A 44 -16.88 -6.96 -6.89
N ALA A 45 -15.59 -6.62 -6.99
CA ALA A 45 -15.11 -5.24 -7.01
C ALA A 45 -15.62 -4.51 -8.26
N GLU A 46 -15.57 -5.17 -9.41
CA GLU A 46 -16.08 -4.67 -10.69
C GLU A 46 -17.59 -4.48 -10.65
N GLU A 47 -18.34 -5.47 -10.14
CA GLU A 47 -19.79 -5.34 -9.97
C GLU A 47 -20.14 -4.17 -9.03
N ASN A 48 -19.45 -4.04 -7.89
CA ASN A 48 -19.69 -2.98 -6.93
C ASN A 48 -19.31 -1.60 -7.49
N LEU A 49 -18.22 -1.52 -8.27
CA LEU A 49 -17.80 -0.30 -8.93
C LEU A 49 -18.90 0.17 -9.90
N TYR A 50 -19.25 -0.64 -10.89
CA TYR A 50 -20.17 -0.23 -11.95
C TYR A 50 -21.62 -0.07 -11.51
N LYS A 51 -22.12 -0.97 -10.66
CA LYS A 51 -23.55 -0.96 -10.28
C LYS A 51 -23.87 0.02 -9.16
N LEU A 52 -22.90 0.43 -8.36
CA LEU A 52 -23.15 1.23 -7.16
C LEU A 52 -22.22 2.44 -7.04
N ILE A 53 -20.91 2.23 -6.91
CA ILE A 53 -19.98 3.31 -6.58
C ILE A 53 -19.88 4.35 -7.69
N GLU A 54 -19.77 3.92 -8.94
CA GLU A 54 -19.64 4.81 -10.10
C GLU A 54 -20.90 5.66 -10.35
N PRO A 55 -22.13 5.09 -10.37
CA PRO A 55 -23.36 5.88 -10.44
C PRO A 55 -23.53 6.84 -9.26
N MET A 56 -23.06 6.48 -8.05
CA MET A 56 -23.10 7.37 -6.88
C MET A 56 -22.10 8.51 -7.04
N TYR A 57 -20.86 8.20 -7.45
CA TYR A 57 -19.79 9.16 -7.67
C TYR A 57 -20.17 10.23 -8.70
N PHE A 58 -20.63 9.83 -9.90
CA PHE A 58 -21.00 10.81 -10.93
C PHE A 58 -22.18 11.68 -10.54
N LYS A 59 -23.21 11.12 -9.88
CA LYS A 59 -24.33 11.92 -9.37
C LYS A 59 -23.89 12.90 -8.28
N MET A 60 -22.97 12.49 -7.40
CA MET A 60 -22.42 13.38 -6.36
C MET A 60 -21.57 14.49 -6.96
N ASN A 61 -20.75 14.18 -7.97
CA ASN A 61 -19.96 15.18 -8.69
C ASN A 61 -20.86 16.22 -9.39
N ASN A 62 -21.99 15.79 -9.97
CA ASN A 62 -22.99 16.70 -10.52
C ASN A 62 -23.60 17.61 -9.44
N ILE A 63 -23.93 17.06 -8.27
CA ILE A 63 -24.46 17.83 -7.13
C ILE A 63 -23.46 18.88 -6.64
N LYS A 64 -22.18 18.52 -6.55
CA LYS A 64 -21.10 19.43 -6.12
C LYS A 64 -21.04 20.69 -6.99
N ASN A 65 -21.17 20.52 -8.31
CA ASN A 65 -21.00 21.57 -9.30
C ASN A 65 -22.20 22.51 -9.42
N ILE A 66 -23.33 22.22 -8.75
CA ILE A 66 -24.48 23.11 -8.69
C ILE A 66 -24.15 24.30 -7.77
N LYS A 67 -24.26 25.52 -8.32
CA LYS A 67 -24.04 26.79 -7.60
C LYS A 67 -25.25 27.27 -6.83
N ASP A 68 -26.46 26.98 -7.32
CA ASP A 68 -27.70 27.38 -6.67
C ASP A 68 -28.06 26.42 -5.53
N ASP A 69 -28.18 26.94 -4.32
CA ASP A 69 -28.40 26.13 -3.12
C ASP A 69 -29.75 25.42 -3.15
N HIS A 70 -30.79 26.02 -3.72
CA HIS A 70 -32.10 25.40 -3.82
C HIS A 70 -32.08 24.18 -4.75
N HIS A 71 -31.54 24.34 -5.96
CA HIS A 71 -31.34 23.23 -6.91
C HIS A 71 -30.37 22.17 -6.37
N LYS A 72 -29.40 22.56 -5.55
CA LYS A 72 -28.45 21.64 -4.92
C LYS A 72 -29.14 20.76 -3.88
N VAL A 73 -29.95 21.33 -2.99
CA VAL A 73 -30.73 20.58 -2.00
C VAL A 73 -31.71 19.63 -2.67
N GLU A 74 -32.38 20.07 -3.74
CA GLU A 74 -33.28 19.21 -4.51
C GLU A 74 -32.54 18.02 -5.15
N SER A 75 -31.34 18.25 -5.65
CA SER A 75 -30.50 17.19 -6.23
C SER A 75 -29.97 16.22 -5.17
N ILE A 76 -29.61 16.72 -3.98
CA ILE A 76 -29.27 15.91 -2.80
C ILE A 76 -30.46 15.02 -2.40
N ARG A 77 -31.67 15.57 -2.35
CA ARG A 77 -32.90 14.81 -2.08
C ARG A 77 -33.07 13.66 -3.08
N LYS A 78 -32.96 13.94 -4.38
CA LYS A 78 -33.08 12.92 -5.43
C LYS A 78 -32.02 11.83 -5.27
N PHE A 79 -30.78 12.21 -4.94
CA PHE A 79 -29.69 11.26 -4.70
C PHE A 79 -29.99 10.34 -3.51
N LEU A 80 -30.33 10.89 -2.34
CA LEU A 80 -30.57 10.10 -1.13
C LEU A 80 -31.82 9.22 -1.28
N ASN A 81 -32.87 9.70 -1.96
CA ASN A 81 -34.05 8.88 -2.24
C ASN A 81 -33.75 7.70 -3.19
N THR A 82 -32.85 7.91 -4.16
CA THR A 82 -32.40 6.85 -5.07
C THR A 82 -31.57 5.81 -4.33
N TYR A 83 -30.61 6.27 -3.53
CA TYR A 83 -29.70 5.42 -2.76
C TYR A 83 -30.15 5.39 -1.29
N ASN A 84 -31.31 4.81 -1.03
CA ASN A 84 -31.81 4.62 0.34
C ASN A 84 -31.11 3.39 0.98
N PRO A 85 -30.58 3.47 2.22
CA PRO A 85 -29.93 2.36 2.91
C PRO A 85 -30.78 1.09 3.03
N GLU A 86 -32.11 1.21 3.04
CA GLU A 86 -33.04 0.08 3.07
C GLU A 86 -33.20 -0.61 1.71
N LYS A 87 -32.94 0.13 0.62
CA LYS A 87 -33.10 -0.36 -0.77
C LYS A 87 -31.80 -0.87 -1.36
N ILE A 88 -30.67 -0.30 -0.94
CA ILE A 88 -29.36 -0.69 -1.46
C ILE A 88 -28.67 -1.64 -0.49
N ASN A 89 -27.86 -2.55 -1.03
CA ASN A 89 -26.99 -3.35 -0.19
C ASN A 89 -25.78 -2.50 0.25
N VAL A 90 -25.89 -1.82 1.39
CA VAL A 90 -24.87 -0.91 1.94
C VAL A 90 -23.51 -1.60 2.11
N SER A 91 -23.47 -2.92 2.33
CA SER A 91 -22.23 -3.70 2.42
C SER A 91 -21.41 -3.67 1.13
N LYS A 92 -22.07 -3.49 -0.04
CA LYS A 92 -21.41 -3.36 -1.35
C LYS A 92 -20.63 -2.05 -1.50
N LEU A 93 -20.77 -1.09 -0.58
CA LEU A 93 -19.88 0.08 -0.53
C LEU A 93 -18.44 -0.28 -0.13
N GLY A 94 -18.22 -1.46 0.46
CA GLY A 94 -16.89 -2.07 0.67
C GLY A 94 -15.98 -1.39 1.70
N ASN A 95 -16.27 -0.16 2.13
CA ASN A 95 -15.44 0.61 3.04
C ASN A 95 -16.26 1.11 4.24
N ARG A 96 -15.87 0.71 5.44
CA ARG A 96 -16.53 1.09 6.70
C ARG A 96 -16.68 2.62 6.86
N LYS A 97 -15.67 3.41 6.50
CA LYS A 97 -15.74 4.87 6.62
C LYS A 97 -16.76 5.45 5.65
N LEU A 98 -16.81 4.94 4.41
CA LEU A 98 -17.80 5.33 3.42
C LEU A 98 -19.22 4.96 3.87
N ILE A 99 -19.41 3.74 4.36
CA ILE A 99 -20.68 3.25 4.91
C ILE A 99 -21.18 4.14 6.05
N ASN A 100 -20.32 4.40 7.04
CA ASN A 100 -20.69 5.25 8.18
C ASN A 100 -21.05 6.66 7.70
N THR A 101 -20.24 7.25 6.82
CA THR A 101 -20.50 8.59 6.30
C THR A 101 -21.81 8.64 5.51
N PHE A 102 -22.11 7.59 4.75
CA PHE A 102 -23.37 7.47 4.01
C PHE A 102 -24.59 7.40 4.94
N ILE A 103 -24.53 6.58 5.99
CA ILE A 103 -25.60 6.49 7.00
C ILE A 103 -25.76 7.83 7.74
N GLU A 104 -24.66 8.45 8.17
CA GLU A 104 -24.69 9.77 8.83
C GLU A 104 -25.26 10.86 7.92
N THR A 105 -25.01 10.79 6.62
CA THR A 105 -25.57 11.74 5.63
C THR A 105 -27.08 11.58 5.51
N HIS A 106 -27.57 10.33 5.49
CA HIS A 106 -29.01 10.04 5.54
C HIS A 106 -29.67 10.52 6.83
N SER A 107 -29.01 10.34 7.96
CA SER A 107 -29.48 10.87 9.25
C SER A 107 -29.54 12.40 9.24
N ALA A 108 -28.51 13.07 8.72
CA ALA A 108 -28.49 14.53 8.61
C ALA A 108 -29.58 15.06 7.67
N TYR A 109 -29.86 14.34 6.58
CA TYR A 109 -30.96 14.68 5.67
C TYR A 109 -32.33 14.53 6.33
N SER A 110 -32.53 13.45 7.09
CA SER A 110 -33.77 13.22 7.84
C SER A 110 -34.00 14.32 8.88
N HIS A 111 -32.94 14.74 9.57
CA HIS A 111 -32.98 15.84 10.52
C HIS A 111 -33.30 17.19 9.86
N TYR A 112 -32.66 17.51 8.73
CA TYR A 112 -32.97 18.70 7.94
C TYR A 112 -34.44 18.74 7.47
N ARG A 113 -35.03 17.59 7.12
CA ARG A 113 -36.45 17.51 6.75
C ARG A 113 -37.41 17.81 7.90
N ILE A 114 -36.99 17.63 9.14
CA ILE A 114 -37.81 17.84 10.34
C ILE A 114 -37.69 19.29 10.83
N GLU A 115 -36.45 19.78 11.00
CA GLU A 115 -36.19 21.09 11.59
C GLU A 115 -36.20 22.24 10.57
N PHE A 116 -35.82 21.95 9.32
CA PHE A 116 -35.81 22.88 8.18
C PHE A 116 -35.15 24.24 8.49
N ASP A 117 -34.02 24.22 9.20
CA ASP A 117 -33.26 25.40 9.62
C ASP A 117 -31.88 25.51 8.96
N ASP A 118 -31.26 26.69 9.03
CA ASP A 118 -29.95 26.95 8.43
C ASP A 118 -28.83 26.07 9.04
N ARG A 119 -28.96 25.69 10.32
CA ARG A 119 -27.98 24.84 11.00
C ARG A 119 -28.02 23.41 10.49
N SER A 120 -29.21 22.82 10.34
CA SER A 120 -29.38 21.48 9.78
C SER A 120 -29.01 21.45 8.30
N LEU A 121 -29.27 22.52 7.54
CA LEU A 121 -28.81 22.66 6.16
C LEU A 121 -27.27 22.64 6.05
N LYS A 122 -26.58 23.46 6.86
CA LYS A 122 -25.10 23.47 6.92
C LYS A 122 -24.53 22.12 7.32
N LEU A 123 -25.17 21.42 8.27
CA LEU A 123 -24.78 20.08 8.68
C LEU A 123 -24.92 19.08 7.53
N LEU A 124 -26.06 19.10 6.82
CA LEU A 124 -26.31 18.26 5.65
C LEU A 124 -25.27 18.50 4.55
N LEU A 125 -25.01 19.76 4.18
CA LEU A 125 -24.02 20.10 3.15
C LEU A 125 -22.61 19.64 3.53
N ARG A 126 -22.23 19.78 4.81
CA ARG A 126 -20.94 19.26 5.31
C ARG A 126 -20.86 17.74 5.21
N LYS A 127 -21.93 17.02 5.53
CA LYS A 127 -21.97 15.55 5.42
C LYS A 127 -21.94 15.08 3.96
N ILE A 128 -22.63 15.79 3.07
CA ILE A 128 -22.59 15.55 1.61
C ILE A 128 -21.18 15.75 1.07
N ALA A 129 -20.48 16.82 1.44
CA ALA A 129 -19.09 17.04 1.05
C ALA A 129 -18.14 15.94 1.59
N SER A 130 -18.38 15.46 2.81
CA SER A 130 -17.64 14.31 3.36
C SER A 130 -17.93 13.02 2.59
N LEU A 131 -19.19 12.77 2.23
CA LEU A 131 -19.60 11.61 1.47
C LEU A 131 -18.98 11.61 0.07
N GLU A 132 -18.97 12.76 -0.60
CA GLU A 132 -18.29 12.98 -1.87
C GLU A 132 -16.81 12.58 -1.80
N TYR A 133 -16.07 13.11 -0.82
CA TYR A 133 -14.66 12.78 -0.65
C TYR A 133 -14.40 11.28 -0.48
N PHE A 134 -15.21 10.59 0.34
CA PHE A 134 -15.05 9.16 0.54
C PHE A 134 -15.50 8.33 -0.68
N LEU A 135 -16.52 8.78 -1.41
CA LEU A 135 -16.97 8.16 -2.66
C LEU A 135 -15.89 8.26 -3.74
N GLU A 136 -15.34 9.45 -3.97
CA GLU A 136 -14.26 9.68 -4.94
C GLU A 136 -13.05 8.80 -4.60
N LYS A 137 -12.67 8.75 -3.32
CA LYS A 137 -11.56 7.92 -2.87
C LYS A 137 -11.80 6.43 -3.10
N GLU A 138 -13.00 5.91 -2.83
CA GLU A 138 -13.29 4.49 -3.04
C GLU A 138 -13.46 4.17 -4.54
N TYR A 139 -14.02 5.10 -5.33
CA TYR A 139 -14.10 4.99 -6.79
C TYR A 139 -12.72 4.82 -7.40
N TRP A 140 -11.80 5.76 -7.15
CA TRP A 140 -10.45 5.68 -7.72
C TRP A 140 -9.69 4.45 -7.22
N LYS A 141 -9.85 4.10 -5.94
CA LYS A 141 -9.22 2.91 -5.38
C LYS A 141 -9.71 1.62 -6.04
N LEU A 142 -11.02 1.47 -6.26
CA LEU A 142 -11.58 0.30 -6.94
C LEU A 142 -11.22 0.28 -8.42
N PHE A 143 -11.31 1.44 -9.08
CA PHE A 143 -10.92 1.62 -10.48
C PHE A 143 -9.45 1.21 -10.68
N GLU A 144 -8.54 1.78 -9.91
CA GLU A 144 -7.11 1.41 -9.93
C GLU A 144 -6.93 -0.08 -9.60
N ALA A 145 -7.63 -0.63 -8.62
CA ALA A 145 -7.50 -2.04 -8.28
C ALA A 145 -7.88 -2.97 -9.46
N ILE A 146 -8.99 -2.69 -10.14
CA ILE A 146 -9.50 -3.50 -11.27
C ILE A 146 -8.62 -3.31 -12.51
N TYR A 147 -8.28 -2.05 -12.84
CA TYR A 147 -7.58 -1.71 -14.09
C TYR A 147 -6.06 -1.77 -14.00
N LYS A 148 -5.50 -1.93 -12.80
CA LYS A 148 -4.05 -2.14 -12.62
C LYS A 148 -3.55 -3.34 -13.42
N ASP A 149 -4.24 -4.48 -13.33
CA ASP A 149 -3.84 -5.67 -14.07
C ASP A 149 -4.10 -5.49 -15.57
N HIS A 150 -5.12 -4.71 -15.95
CA HIS A 150 -5.41 -4.40 -17.35
C HIS A 150 -4.25 -3.66 -18.04
N ASN A 151 -3.67 -2.63 -17.40
CA ASN A 151 -2.51 -1.93 -17.97
C ASN A 151 -1.27 -2.83 -18.07
N TYR A 152 -1.03 -3.66 -17.05
CA TYR A 152 0.01 -4.69 -17.09
C TYR A 152 -0.21 -5.64 -18.26
N PHE A 153 -1.43 -6.18 -18.43
CA PHE A 153 -1.77 -7.08 -19.53
C PHE A 153 -1.63 -6.40 -20.88
N LYS A 154 -2.13 -5.17 -21.04
CA LYS A 154 -2.02 -4.40 -22.28
C LYS A 154 -0.56 -4.24 -22.72
N LYS A 155 0.33 -3.85 -21.80
CA LYS A 155 1.76 -3.69 -22.07
C LYS A 155 2.46 -5.03 -22.33
N THR A 156 2.07 -6.07 -21.58
CA THR A 156 2.65 -7.40 -21.72
C THR A 156 2.24 -8.07 -23.03
N VAL A 157 1.00 -7.86 -23.48
CA VAL A 157 0.43 -8.39 -24.72
C VAL A 157 1.14 -7.82 -25.95
N SER A 158 1.48 -6.52 -25.94
CA SER A 158 2.23 -5.87 -27.03
C SER A 158 3.73 -6.21 -27.06
N MET A 159 4.29 -6.81 -26.01
CA MET A 159 5.70 -7.23 -25.99
C MET A 159 5.91 -8.54 -26.76
N ASN A 160 7.05 -8.62 -27.47
CA ASN A 160 7.53 -9.87 -28.03
C ASN A 160 7.62 -10.96 -26.96
N TYR A 161 7.37 -12.21 -27.35
CA TYR A 161 7.31 -13.36 -26.45
C TYR A 161 8.57 -13.50 -25.57
N LEU A 162 9.76 -13.33 -26.16
CA LEU A 162 11.03 -13.41 -25.44
C LEU A 162 11.15 -12.31 -24.37
N PHE A 163 10.84 -11.06 -24.71
CA PHE A 163 10.86 -9.95 -23.74
C PHE A 163 9.85 -10.15 -22.61
N ARG A 164 8.66 -10.67 -22.92
CA ARG A 164 7.66 -11.05 -21.91
C ARG A 164 8.19 -12.12 -20.95
N PHE A 165 8.88 -13.13 -21.47
CA PHE A 165 9.49 -14.19 -20.67
C PHE A 165 10.59 -13.65 -19.75
N PHE A 166 11.54 -12.88 -20.29
CA PHE A 166 12.60 -12.25 -19.49
C PHE A 166 12.06 -11.28 -18.43
N TYR A 167 11.00 -10.53 -18.75
CA TYR A 167 10.36 -9.65 -17.79
C TYR A 167 9.69 -10.42 -16.64
N ARG A 168 9.01 -11.54 -16.92
CA ARG A 168 8.48 -12.42 -15.86
C ARG A 168 9.59 -12.99 -14.98
N ILE A 169 10.70 -13.40 -15.58
CA ILE A 169 11.88 -13.84 -14.84
C ILE A 169 12.41 -12.71 -13.97
N SER A 170 12.52 -11.48 -14.49
CA SER A 170 12.97 -10.31 -13.73
C SER A 170 12.10 -10.03 -12.51
N ILE A 171 10.76 -10.12 -12.62
CA ILE A 171 9.84 -9.98 -11.48
C ILE A 171 10.06 -11.09 -10.44
N PHE A 172 10.29 -12.32 -10.90
CA PHE A 172 10.57 -13.45 -10.02
C PHE A 172 11.91 -13.29 -9.30
N ILE A 173 12.95 -12.85 -10.00
CA ILE A 173 14.27 -12.52 -9.45
C ILE A 173 14.13 -11.42 -8.40
N GLU A 174 13.42 -10.33 -8.68
CA GLU A 174 13.17 -9.23 -7.73
C GLU A 174 12.56 -9.76 -6.42
N SER A 175 11.49 -10.56 -6.53
CA SER A 175 10.79 -11.11 -5.36
C SER A 175 11.67 -12.09 -4.57
N THR A 176 12.46 -12.91 -5.26
CA THR A 176 13.33 -13.91 -4.64
C THR A 176 14.48 -13.25 -3.90
N PHE A 177 15.21 -12.33 -4.54
CA PHE A 177 16.34 -11.62 -3.91
C PHE A 177 15.89 -10.66 -2.82
N PHE A 178 14.67 -10.12 -2.89
CA PHE A 178 14.09 -9.40 -1.76
C PHE A 178 13.94 -10.32 -0.53
N ALA A 179 13.35 -11.51 -0.70
CA ALA A 179 13.19 -12.47 0.40
C ALA A 179 14.55 -12.96 0.95
N VAL A 180 15.48 -13.31 0.06
CA VAL A 180 16.84 -13.75 0.43
C VAL A 180 17.57 -12.66 1.21
N SER A 181 17.49 -11.39 0.79
CA SER A 181 18.12 -10.27 1.51
C SER A 181 17.60 -10.16 2.93
N TRP A 182 16.28 -10.33 3.14
CA TRP A 182 15.69 -10.31 4.48
C TRP A 182 16.10 -11.50 5.34
N ILE A 183 16.16 -12.70 4.76
CA ILE A 183 16.62 -13.90 5.48
C ILE A 183 18.07 -13.72 5.94
N ILE A 184 18.95 -13.27 5.04
CA ILE A 184 20.37 -13.01 5.38
C ILE A 184 20.46 -11.93 6.46
N PHE A 185 19.68 -10.85 6.33
CA PHE A 185 19.67 -9.78 7.33
C PHE A 185 19.22 -10.26 8.72
N ILE A 186 18.13 -11.04 8.80
CA ILE A 186 17.65 -11.63 10.06
C ILE A 186 18.71 -12.59 10.62
N PHE A 187 19.33 -13.40 9.76
CA PHE A 187 20.36 -14.34 10.19
C PHE A 187 21.59 -13.63 10.75
N MET A 188 22.03 -12.53 10.13
CA MET A 188 23.10 -11.68 10.69
C MET A 188 22.71 -11.10 12.05
N LEU A 189 21.47 -10.66 12.24
CA LEU A 189 21.00 -10.19 13.55
C LEU A 189 21.03 -11.30 14.62
N ILE A 190 20.69 -12.54 14.24
CA ILE A 190 20.78 -13.69 15.14
C ILE A 190 22.24 -13.97 15.53
N VAL A 191 23.16 -13.96 14.56
CA VAL A 191 24.59 -14.17 14.81
C VAL A 191 25.15 -13.10 15.74
N ILE A 192 24.82 -11.83 15.49
CA ILE A 192 25.22 -10.71 16.36
C ILE A 192 24.61 -10.88 17.76
N TYR A 193 23.33 -11.27 17.87
CA TYR A 193 22.67 -11.44 19.16
C TYR A 193 23.25 -12.61 19.97
N ASP A 194 23.63 -13.72 19.32
CA ASP A 194 24.26 -14.88 19.96
C ASP A 194 25.62 -14.52 20.58
N GLU A 195 26.38 -13.59 19.97
CA GLU A 195 27.64 -13.08 20.50
C GLU A 195 27.49 -12.42 21.89
N TYR A 196 26.34 -11.78 22.16
CA TYR A 196 26.08 -11.11 23.44
C TYR A 196 25.51 -12.04 24.52
N ARG A 197 25.33 -13.34 24.25
CA ARG A 197 24.74 -14.30 25.19
C ARG A 197 25.83 -15.21 25.79
N ASP A 198 25.90 -15.28 27.12
CA ASP A 198 26.78 -16.22 27.82
C ASP A 198 26.36 -17.67 27.51
N GLY A 199 27.23 -18.40 26.79
CA GLY A 199 26.97 -19.75 26.29
C GLY A 199 26.90 -19.78 24.77
N THR A 200 28.05 -19.62 24.14
CA THR A 200 28.18 -19.38 22.71
C THR A 200 28.21 -20.69 21.93
N ILE A 201 27.25 -20.88 21.01
CA ILE A 201 27.18 -22.07 20.15
C ILE A 201 27.97 -21.84 18.84
N TRP A 202 28.21 -20.57 18.47
CA TRP A 202 28.70 -20.19 17.13
C TRP A 202 30.01 -19.38 17.09
N VAL A 203 30.73 -19.24 18.22
CA VAL A 203 31.80 -18.24 18.37
C VAL A 203 33.10 -18.51 17.60
N ASP A 204 33.35 -19.74 17.16
CA ASP A 204 34.50 -19.99 16.30
C ASP A 204 34.27 -19.33 14.92
N GLU A 205 35.20 -18.46 14.51
CA GLU A 205 35.24 -17.79 13.20
C GLU A 205 34.09 -16.79 12.92
N LEU A 206 33.56 -16.11 13.94
CA LEU A 206 32.47 -15.14 13.81
C LEU A 206 32.74 -14.04 12.75
N GLN A 207 33.96 -13.51 12.70
CA GLN A 207 34.35 -12.48 11.73
C GLN A 207 34.29 -12.98 10.28
N GLU A 208 34.78 -14.19 10.02
CA GLU A 208 34.79 -14.78 8.68
C GLU A 208 33.36 -15.13 8.23
N LYS A 209 32.55 -15.69 9.13
CA LYS A 209 31.13 -15.99 8.87
C LYS A 209 30.32 -14.73 8.58
N LEU A 210 30.52 -13.66 9.36
CA LEU A 210 29.87 -12.36 9.12
C LEU A 210 30.32 -11.74 7.80
N LEU A 211 31.60 -11.85 7.45
CA LEU A 211 32.15 -11.36 6.19
C LEU A 211 31.53 -12.09 4.98
N ILE A 212 31.37 -13.42 5.07
CA ILE A 212 30.68 -14.22 4.05
C ILE A 212 29.21 -13.80 3.92
N LEU A 213 28.49 -13.68 5.05
CA LEU A 213 27.09 -13.23 5.06
C LEU A 213 26.94 -11.82 4.48
N LEU A 214 27.89 -10.93 4.76
CA LEU A 214 27.92 -9.58 4.20
C LEU A 214 28.10 -9.61 2.68
N TYR A 215 29.03 -10.43 2.15
CA TYR A 215 29.18 -10.59 0.71
C TYR A 215 27.92 -11.15 0.05
N CYS A 216 27.28 -12.16 0.67
CA CYS A 216 26.01 -12.69 0.20
C CYS A 216 24.91 -11.62 0.20
N LEU A 217 24.84 -10.78 1.24
CA LEU A 217 23.89 -9.68 1.30
C LEU A 217 24.15 -8.66 0.20
N VAL A 218 25.40 -8.22 0.01
CA VAL A 218 25.78 -7.22 -1.01
C VAL A 218 25.44 -7.75 -2.40
N PHE A 219 25.76 -9.01 -2.70
CA PHE A 219 25.40 -9.65 -3.96
C PHE A 219 23.88 -9.73 -4.15
N SER A 220 23.14 -10.10 -3.10
CA SER A 220 21.68 -10.16 -3.13
C SER A 220 21.05 -8.79 -3.39
N LEU A 221 21.57 -7.74 -2.74
CA LEU A 221 21.13 -6.35 -2.95
C LEU A 221 21.48 -5.86 -4.35
N PHE A 222 22.63 -6.24 -4.90
CA PHE A 222 23.00 -5.92 -6.27
C PHE A 222 22.02 -6.53 -7.28
N MET A 223 21.73 -7.83 -7.16
CA MET A 223 20.76 -8.51 -8.03
C MET A 223 19.34 -7.93 -7.88
N LEU A 224 18.95 -7.60 -6.65
CA LEU A 224 17.69 -6.89 -6.39
C LEU A 224 17.67 -5.53 -7.09
N SER A 225 18.74 -4.74 -6.99
CA SER A 225 18.80 -3.41 -7.62
C SER A 225 18.70 -3.48 -9.15
N MET A 226 19.38 -4.45 -9.78
CA MET A 226 19.33 -4.65 -11.23
C MET A 226 17.93 -5.05 -11.68
N SER A 227 17.29 -5.98 -10.98
CA SER A 227 15.92 -6.41 -11.30
C SER A 227 14.89 -5.28 -11.11
N VAL A 228 15.03 -4.46 -10.06
CA VAL A 228 14.20 -3.27 -9.85
C VAL A 228 14.36 -2.26 -10.98
N ILE A 229 15.59 -2.00 -11.43
CA ILE A 229 15.86 -1.06 -12.55
C ILE A 229 15.19 -1.55 -13.84
N ILE A 230 15.38 -2.83 -14.19
CA ILE A 230 14.75 -3.44 -15.36
C ILE A 230 13.22 -3.34 -15.25
N ASN A 231 12.68 -3.67 -14.08
CA ASN A 231 11.24 -3.64 -13.85
C ASN A 231 10.69 -2.22 -13.74
N LEU A 232 11.50 -1.20 -13.46
CA LEU A 232 11.08 0.21 -13.49
C LEU A 232 11.06 0.71 -14.94
N ALA A 233 12.15 0.52 -15.68
CA ALA A 233 12.27 0.92 -17.08
C ALA A 233 11.17 0.32 -17.97
N ILE A 234 10.77 -0.93 -17.69
CA ILE A 234 9.72 -1.62 -18.45
C ILE A 234 8.31 -1.27 -17.93
N ALA A 235 8.13 -0.85 -16.68
CA ALA A 235 6.80 -0.82 -16.05
C ALA A 235 6.35 0.53 -15.48
N ASP A 236 7.08 1.62 -15.74
CA ASP A 236 6.85 2.96 -15.16
C ASP A 236 5.36 3.41 -15.24
N ASP A 237 4.68 3.22 -16.38
CA ASP A 237 3.26 3.56 -16.56
C ASP A 237 2.24 2.49 -16.10
N THR A 238 2.70 1.30 -15.71
CA THR A 238 1.80 0.16 -15.38
C THR A 238 1.73 -0.15 -13.88
N LYS A 239 2.63 0.42 -13.08
CA LYS A 239 2.73 0.15 -11.65
C LYS A 239 1.91 1.15 -10.83
N GLN A 240 0.59 0.98 -10.82
CA GLN A 240 -0.28 1.60 -9.82
C GLN A 240 -0.14 0.95 -8.42
N LYS A 241 0.65 -0.12 -8.27
CA LYS A 241 1.04 -0.64 -6.95
C LYS A 241 2.21 0.20 -6.45
N LYS A 242 2.06 0.83 -5.27
CA LYS A 242 3.22 1.33 -4.52
C LYS A 242 4.25 0.20 -4.44
N THR A 243 5.35 0.35 -5.14
CA THR A 243 6.45 -0.61 -5.15
C THR A 243 7.21 -0.46 -3.83
N ILE A 244 8.06 -1.41 -3.45
CA ILE A 244 8.93 -1.27 -2.28
C ILE A 244 9.76 0.03 -2.37
N SER A 245 10.13 0.45 -3.59
CA SER A 245 10.73 1.77 -3.87
C SER A 245 9.82 2.93 -3.46
N ASP A 246 8.50 2.87 -3.69
CA ASP A 246 7.57 3.93 -3.25
C ASP A 246 7.39 3.93 -1.74
N TYR A 247 7.40 2.77 -1.09
CA TYR A 247 7.39 2.69 0.38
C TYR A 247 8.70 3.22 0.99
N LEU A 248 9.85 2.91 0.38
CA LEU A 248 11.14 3.47 0.75
C LEU A 248 11.18 4.99 0.50
N THR A 249 10.67 5.45 -0.64
CA THR A 249 10.61 6.88 -0.99
C THR A 249 9.65 7.63 -0.09
N LEU A 250 8.49 7.05 0.26
CA LEU A 250 7.57 7.59 1.26
C LEU A 250 8.19 7.61 2.65
N GLY A 251 8.92 6.55 3.03
CA GLY A 251 9.68 6.47 4.28
C GLY A 251 10.75 7.57 4.36
N ILE A 252 11.61 7.68 3.35
CA ILE A 252 12.68 8.66 3.23
C ILE A 252 12.11 10.07 3.19
N THR A 253 11.08 10.35 2.38
CA THR A 253 10.45 11.68 2.31
C THR A 253 9.74 12.05 3.62
N SER A 254 9.16 11.09 4.34
CA SER A 254 8.58 11.35 5.67
C SER A 254 9.65 11.70 6.71
N LEU A 255 10.80 11.03 6.68
CA LEU A 255 11.96 11.34 7.52
C LEU A 255 12.57 12.70 7.16
N TRP A 256 12.66 13.00 5.86
CA TRP A 256 13.17 14.28 5.36
C TRP A 256 12.25 15.45 5.75
N LYS A 257 10.92 15.27 5.65
CA LYS A 257 9.93 16.26 6.12
C LYS A 257 10.03 16.46 7.63
N LYS A 258 10.13 15.40 8.43
CA LYS A 258 10.34 15.50 9.88
C LYS A 258 11.64 16.24 10.22
N GLY A 259 12.73 15.94 9.50
CA GLY A 259 14.01 16.65 9.65
C GLY A 259 13.92 18.13 9.26
N ALA A 260 13.20 18.46 8.19
CA ALA A 260 13.01 19.83 7.72
C ALA A 260 12.16 20.66 8.70
N VAL A 261 11.09 20.09 9.26
CA VAL A 261 10.27 20.73 10.29
C VAL A 261 11.09 21.00 11.55
N LYS A 262 11.84 20.00 12.04
CA LYS A 262 12.70 20.15 13.21
C LYS A 262 13.81 21.19 13.01
N ARG A 263 14.33 21.35 11.79
CA ARG A 263 15.26 22.45 11.45
C ARG A 263 14.58 23.82 11.50
N ARG A 264 13.33 23.94 11.02
CA ARG A 264 12.58 25.21 11.07
C ARG A 264 12.24 25.62 12.49
N GLU A 265 11.84 24.67 13.33
CA GLU A 265 11.59 24.90 14.76
C GLU A 265 12.85 25.40 15.48
N ARG A 266 14.00 24.74 15.26
CA ARG A 266 15.29 25.21 15.80
C ARG A 266 15.69 26.62 15.32
N LYS A 267 15.36 27.00 14.08
CA LYS A 267 15.61 28.36 13.58
C LYS A 267 14.71 29.38 14.28
N LYS A 268 13.43 29.06 14.49
CA LYS A 268 12.48 29.92 15.24
C LYS A 268 12.90 30.08 16.69
N GLU A 269 13.28 29.00 17.36
CA GLU A 269 13.74 29.02 18.75
C GLU A 269 15.01 29.87 18.92
N LYS A 270 15.95 29.79 17.97
CA LYS A 270 17.13 30.67 17.94
C LYS A 270 16.78 32.14 17.69
N ALA A 271 15.78 32.43 16.87
CA ALA A 271 15.33 33.80 16.62
C ALA A 271 14.67 34.39 17.87
N ILE A 272 13.79 33.63 18.53
CA ILE A 272 13.12 34.02 19.78
C ILE A 272 14.15 34.30 20.88
N ARG A 273 15.13 33.40 21.09
CA ARG A 273 16.21 33.64 22.07
C ARG A 273 17.08 34.86 21.75
N LYS A 274 17.23 35.22 20.47
CA LYS A 274 17.97 36.42 20.06
C LYS A 274 17.17 37.69 20.34
N GLU A 275 15.85 37.67 20.10
CA GLU A 275 14.95 38.76 20.47
C GLU A 275 14.85 38.95 21.98
N GLU A 276 14.77 37.86 22.76
CA GLU A 276 14.77 37.91 24.23
C GLU A 276 16.06 38.53 24.78
N ARG A 277 17.22 38.17 24.23
CA ARG A 277 18.52 38.77 24.61
C ARG A 277 18.61 40.25 24.23
N ALA A 278 18.08 40.63 23.06
CA ALA A 278 18.05 42.03 22.64
C ALA A 278 17.13 42.87 23.54
N ARG A 279 15.98 42.32 23.96
CA ARG A 279 15.07 42.97 24.91
C ARG A 279 15.69 43.10 26.31
N ALA A 280 16.41 42.08 26.78
CA ALA A 280 17.11 42.14 28.06
C ALA A 280 18.21 43.21 28.06
N ALA A 281 19.00 43.29 26.98
CA ALA A 281 20.05 44.30 26.84
C ALA A 281 19.50 45.74 26.76
N SER A 282 18.35 45.95 26.10
CA SER A 282 17.71 47.26 26.04
C SER A 282 17.12 47.73 27.36
N ILE A 283 16.82 46.81 28.28
CA ILE A 283 16.33 47.13 29.63
C ILE A 283 17.52 47.53 30.53
N GLU A 284 18.65 46.83 30.43
CA GLU A 284 19.90 47.16 31.16
C GLU A 284 20.54 48.49 30.71
N GLU A 285 20.35 48.94 29.46
CA GLU A 285 20.80 50.27 29.00
C GLU A 285 19.88 51.43 29.41
N SER A 286 18.68 51.14 29.92
CA SER A 286 17.67 52.14 30.32
C SER A 286 17.59 52.39 31.84
N ASP A 287 18.35 51.64 32.64
CA ASP A 287 18.56 51.83 34.08
C ASP A 287 19.95 52.47 34.34
#